data_AF-A0A2E0GLQ0-F1
#
_entry.id   AF-A0A2E0GLQ0-F1
#
_cell.length_a   1.000
_cell.length_b   1.000
_cell.length_c   1.000
_cell.angle_alpha   90.00
_cell.angle_beta   90.00
_cell.angle_gamma   90.00
#
_symmetry.space_group_name_H-M   'P 1'
#
loop_
_entity.id
_entity.type
_entity.pdbx_description
1 polymer ?
#
loop_
_entity_poly.entity_id
_entity_poly.type
_entity_poly.pdbx_seq_one_letter_code
_entity_poly.pdbx_strand_id
1 'polypeptide(L)'
;MLTENEISQFQLEGVILVKNALNIRWLDLLAKGIERNKLDRGPWSCDYTKPDDEGEFWDDYCNWQRFREYKEVLFESPLATMAREVTRSNQIRLFHEHVLVKEAHTSEKTPWHHDQPYYCVDG
;
A
#
# COMPACT_ATOMS: atom_id res chain seq x y z
N MET A 1 10.37 -9.25 13.00
CA MET A 1 9.30 -9.26 14.02
C MET A 1 9.40 -7.97 14.79
N LEU A 2 8.26 -7.39 15.12
CA LEU A 2 8.16 -6.12 15.84
C LEU A 2 8.52 -6.30 17.31
N THR A 3 9.07 -5.26 17.91
CA THR A 3 9.33 -5.18 19.35
C THR A 3 8.05 -4.84 20.11
N GLU A 4 7.98 -5.22 21.40
CA GLU A 4 6.84 -4.82 22.25
C GLU A 4 6.69 -3.30 22.36
N ASN A 5 7.78 -2.55 22.23
CA ASN A 5 7.73 -1.09 22.23
C ASN A 5 7.05 -0.55 20.96
N GLU A 6 7.39 -1.08 19.77
CA GLU A 6 6.70 -0.73 18.53
C GLU A 6 5.20 -1.11 18.59
N ILE A 7 4.88 -2.31 19.08
CA ILE A 7 3.48 -2.73 19.22
C ILE A 7 2.73 -1.79 20.17
N SER A 8 3.31 -1.46 21.33
CA SER A 8 2.69 -0.55 22.30
C SER A 8 2.53 0.87 21.75
N GLN A 9 3.50 1.35 20.97
CA GLN A 9 3.42 2.65 20.31
C GLN A 9 2.26 2.69 19.30
N PHE A 10 2.09 1.66 18.48
CA PHE A 10 0.95 1.59 17.55
C PHE A 10 -0.39 1.60 18.28
N GLN A 11 -0.51 0.88 19.40
CA GLN A 11 -1.75 0.84 20.19
C GLN A 11 -2.09 2.20 20.82
N LEU A 12 -1.09 3.04 21.08
CA LEU A 12 -1.28 4.37 21.66
C LEU A 12 -1.47 5.45 20.58
N GLU A 13 -0.67 5.43 19.51
CA GLU A 13 -0.57 6.50 18.51
C GLU A 13 -1.35 6.20 17.22
N GLY A 14 -1.76 4.94 17.02
CA GLY A 14 -2.42 4.48 15.79
C GLY A 14 -1.47 4.29 14.59
N VAL A 15 -0.17 4.55 14.76
CA VAL A 15 0.83 4.49 13.68
C VAL A 15 2.23 4.18 14.22
N ILE A 16 3.04 3.47 13.43
CA ILE A 16 4.46 3.22 13.71
C ILE A 16 5.33 3.23 12.45
N LEU A 17 6.63 3.47 12.63
CA LEU A 17 7.65 3.33 11.59
C LEU A 17 8.40 2.00 11.75
N VAL A 18 8.31 1.12 10.74
CA VAL A 18 9.08 -0.12 10.68
C VAL A 18 10.16 0.00 9.61
N LYS A 19 11.41 0.17 10.04
CA LYS A 19 12.55 0.30 9.12
C LYS A 19 12.91 -1.07 8.53
N ASN A 20 13.26 -1.10 7.25
CA ASN A 20 13.68 -2.32 6.55
C ASN A 20 12.64 -3.45 6.63
N ALA A 21 11.34 -3.11 6.64
CA ALA A 21 10.25 -4.09 6.68
C ALA A 21 10.32 -5.07 5.49
N LEU A 22 10.79 -4.58 4.34
CA LEU A 22 11.02 -5.33 3.12
C LEU A 22 12.50 -5.25 2.74
N ASN A 23 13.06 -6.37 2.30
CA ASN A 23 14.40 -6.43 1.72
C ASN A 23 14.35 -6.09 0.22
N ILE A 24 15.54 -5.97 -0.40
CA ILE A 24 15.67 -5.57 -1.81
C ILE A 24 14.88 -6.45 -2.79
N ARG A 25 14.75 -7.75 -2.55
CA ARG A 25 13.97 -8.65 -3.41
C ARG A 25 12.51 -8.19 -3.51
N TRP A 26 11.89 -7.87 -2.38
CA TRP A 26 10.49 -7.43 -2.35
C TRP A 26 10.31 -6.05 -2.98
N LEU A 27 11.26 -5.15 -2.75
CA LEU A 27 11.27 -3.82 -3.36
C LEU A 27 11.39 -3.90 -4.89
N ASP A 28 12.30 -4.73 -5.40
CA ASP A 28 12.46 -4.97 -6.84
C ASP A 28 11.18 -5.58 -7.45
N LEU A 29 10.48 -6.43 -6.71
CA LEU A 29 9.24 -7.04 -7.17
C LEU A 29 8.10 -6.01 -7.24
N LEU A 30 7.95 -5.16 -6.21
CA LEU A 30 7.02 -4.04 -6.22
C LEU A 30 7.30 -3.09 -7.37
N ALA A 31 8.57 -2.69 -7.59
CA ALA A 31 8.94 -1.81 -8.69
C ALA A 31 8.52 -2.40 -10.06
N LYS A 32 8.78 -3.69 -10.29
CA LYS A 32 8.31 -4.39 -11.50
C LYS A 32 6.78 -4.42 -11.61
N GLY A 33 6.08 -4.66 -10.52
CA GLY A 33 4.62 -4.64 -10.47
C GLY A 33 4.05 -3.27 -10.84
N ILE A 34 4.62 -2.21 -10.27
CA ILE A 34 4.22 -0.81 -10.51
C ILE A 34 4.43 -0.43 -11.97
N GLU A 35 5.59 -0.72 -12.57
CA GLU A 35 5.84 -0.45 -13.99
C GLU A 35 4.88 -1.18 -14.91
N ARG A 36 4.58 -2.46 -14.60
CA ARG A 36 3.59 -3.23 -15.38
C ARG A 36 2.18 -2.67 -15.22
N ASN A 37 1.79 -2.29 -14.00
CA ASN A 37 0.49 -1.67 -13.73
C ASN A 37 0.36 -0.33 -14.45
N LYS A 38 1.43 0.46 -14.49
CA LYS A 38 1.47 1.74 -15.21
C LYS A 38 1.16 1.58 -16.70
N LEU A 39 1.73 0.56 -17.34
CA LEU A 39 1.57 0.27 -18.77
C LEU A 39 0.23 -0.41 -19.10
N ASP A 40 -0.39 -1.10 -18.14
CA ASP A 40 -1.65 -1.83 -18.30
C ASP A 40 -2.59 -1.52 -17.12
N ARG A 41 -3.11 -0.28 -17.11
CA ARG A 41 -4.00 0.23 -16.06
C ARG A 41 -5.23 -0.65 -15.86
N GLY A 42 -5.67 -0.77 -14.62
CA GLY A 42 -6.85 -1.49 -14.21
C GLY A 42 -8.13 -0.74 -14.50
N PRO A 43 -9.28 -1.44 -14.36
CA PRO A 43 -10.59 -0.83 -14.58
C PRO A 43 -10.93 0.28 -13.56
N TRP A 44 -10.16 0.38 -12.47
CA TRP A 44 -10.37 1.33 -11.38
C TRP A 44 -9.24 2.35 -11.27
N SER A 45 -8.40 2.48 -12.31
CA SER A 45 -7.32 3.47 -12.31
C SER A 45 -7.86 4.90 -12.37
N CYS A 46 -7.25 5.80 -11.61
CA CYS A 46 -7.49 7.23 -11.72
C CYS A 46 -6.16 7.95 -12.03
N ASP A 47 -6.14 8.76 -13.08
CA ASP A 47 -5.06 9.71 -13.32
C ASP A 47 -5.47 11.06 -12.72
N TYR A 48 -4.73 11.52 -11.71
CA TYR A 48 -4.99 12.78 -11.02
C TYR A 48 -4.34 13.96 -11.73
N THR A 49 -3.14 13.75 -12.27
CA THR A 49 -2.43 14.77 -13.06
C THR A 49 -3.02 14.86 -14.45
N LYS A 50 -3.32 16.07 -14.89
CA LYS A 50 -3.89 16.31 -16.22
C LYS A 50 -2.81 16.16 -17.28
N PRO A 51 -3.18 15.83 -18.54
CA PRO A 51 -2.20 15.59 -19.62
C PRO A 51 -1.18 16.71 -19.88
N ASP A 52 -1.52 17.96 -19.54
CA ASP A 52 -0.68 19.14 -19.78
C ASP A 52 0.07 19.64 -18.52
N ASP A 53 -0.15 19.02 -17.36
CA ASP A 53 0.51 19.38 -16.10
C ASP A 53 1.84 18.62 -15.94
N GLU A 54 2.78 19.16 -15.16
CA GLU A 54 4.07 18.51 -14.90
C GLU A 54 3.94 17.33 -13.92
N GLY A 55 4.78 16.31 -14.12
CA GLY A 55 4.80 15.12 -13.29
C GLY A 55 3.71 14.11 -13.64
N GLU A 56 3.56 13.10 -12.81
CA GLU A 56 2.53 12.07 -12.98
C GLU A 56 2.05 11.61 -11.60
N PHE A 57 0.78 11.87 -11.29
CA PHE A 57 0.11 11.29 -10.14
C PHE A 57 -1.05 10.43 -10.60
N TRP A 58 -0.99 9.15 -10.24
CA TRP A 58 -2.05 8.20 -10.52
C TRP A 58 -2.20 7.16 -9.43
N ASP A 59 -3.36 6.54 -9.43
CA ASP A 59 -3.64 5.38 -8.61
C ASP A 59 -4.34 4.25 -9.38
N ASP A 60 -4.40 3.09 -8.73
CA ASP A 60 -5.14 1.95 -9.24
C ASP A 60 -5.47 0.96 -8.12
N TYR A 61 -6.60 0.26 -8.25
CA TYR A 61 -7.16 -0.56 -7.17
C TYR A 61 -7.24 -2.04 -7.53
N CYS A 62 -6.89 -2.89 -6.55
CA CYS A 62 -7.11 -4.33 -6.55
C CYS A 62 -6.46 -5.08 -7.71
N ASN A 63 -5.24 -4.69 -8.09
CA ASN A 63 -4.55 -5.27 -9.23
C ASN A 63 -3.71 -6.51 -8.89
N TRP A 64 -3.66 -6.92 -7.62
CA TRP A 64 -2.93 -8.11 -7.19
C TRP A 64 -3.37 -9.42 -7.87
N GLN A 65 -4.58 -9.48 -8.45
CA GLN A 65 -5.00 -10.63 -9.25
C GLN A 65 -4.46 -10.59 -10.70
N ARG A 66 -4.14 -9.39 -11.20
CA ARG A 66 -3.61 -9.14 -12.56
C ARG A 66 -2.08 -9.21 -12.58
N PHE A 67 -1.43 -8.69 -11.55
CA PHE A 67 0.03 -8.68 -11.42
C PHE A 67 0.48 -9.61 -10.29
N ARG A 68 1.18 -10.68 -10.69
CA ARG A 68 1.80 -11.66 -9.78
C ARG A 68 2.66 -10.98 -8.72
N GLU A 69 3.37 -9.93 -9.10
CA GLU A 69 4.32 -9.20 -8.28
C GLU A 69 3.66 -8.69 -6.97
N TYR A 70 2.49 -8.07 -7.09
CA TYR A 70 1.71 -7.62 -5.94
C TYR A 70 1.21 -8.80 -5.11
N LYS A 71 0.70 -9.86 -5.75
CA LYS A 71 0.24 -11.06 -5.03
C LYS A 71 1.36 -11.69 -4.20
N GLU A 72 2.54 -11.85 -4.79
CA GLU A 72 3.67 -12.46 -4.11
C GLU A 72 4.09 -11.60 -2.90
N VAL A 73 4.16 -10.27 -3.05
CA VAL A 73 4.47 -9.36 -1.92
C VAL A 73 3.39 -9.44 -0.83
N LEU A 74 2.11 -9.35 -1.19
CA LEU A 74 1.01 -9.31 -0.21
C LEU A 74 0.88 -10.62 0.58
N PHE A 75 1.12 -11.76 -0.05
CA PHE A 75 0.88 -13.09 0.54
C PHE A 75 2.15 -13.78 1.06
N GLU A 76 3.33 -13.47 0.52
CA GLU A 76 4.57 -14.18 0.86
C GLU A 76 5.61 -13.31 1.58
N SER A 77 5.44 -11.99 1.61
CA SER A 77 6.31 -11.11 2.38
C SER A 77 5.94 -11.07 3.88
N PRO A 78 6.80 -10.50 4.74
CA PRO A 78 6.51 -10.36 6.17
C PRO A 78 5.34 -9.42 6.53
N LEU A 79 4.76 -8.69 5.57
CA LEU A 79 3.77 -7.65 5.85
C LEU A 79 2.54 -8.17 6.60
N ALA A 80 1.98 -9.31 6.20
CA ALA A 80 0.82 -9.89 6.89
C ALA A 80 1.15 -10.31 8.32
N THR A 81 2.36 -10.80 8.58
CA THR A 81 2.83 -11.12 9.93
C THR A 81 3.00 -9.86 10.78
N MET A 82 3.60 -8.80 10.23
CA MET A 82 3.76 -7.51 10.92
C MET A 82 2.40 -6.89 11.24
N ALA A 83 1.45 -6.90 10.29
CA ALA A 83 0.09 -6.43 10.51
C ALA A 83 -0.58 -7.21 11.66
N ARG A 84 -0.46 -8.54 11.68
CA ARG A 84 -0.99 -9.39 12.74
C ARG A 84 -0.39 -9.05 14.11
N GLU A 85 0.93 -8.89 14.17
CA GLU A 85 1.65 -8.55 15.41
C GLU A 85 1.19 -7.20 15.96
N VAL A 86 1.14 -6.17 15.11
CA VAL A 86 0.87 -4.80 15.54
C VAL A 86 -0.58 -4.60 15.98
N THR A 87 -1.54 -5.28 15.33
CA THR A 87 -2.96 -5.23 15.69
C THR A 87 -3.33 -6.24 16.78
N ARG A 88 -2.41 -7.12 17.18
CA ARG A 88 -2.67 -8.27 18.09
C ARG A 88 -3.83 -9.16 17.62
N SER A 89 -4.07 -9.24 16.32
CA SER A 89 -5.15 -10.03 15.74
C SER A 89 -4.74 -11.51 15.65
N ASN A 90 -5.73 -12.42 15.72
CA ASN A 90 -5.49 -13.85 15.46
C ASN A 90 -5.33 -14.15 13.96
N GLN A 91 -5.90 -13.30 13.10
CA GLN A 91 -5.90 -13.46 11.65
C GLN A 91 -5.86 -12.09 10.97
N ILE A 92 -5.22 -12.02 9.81
CA ILE A 92 -5.27 -10.89 8.88
C ILE A 92 -5.86 -11.38 7.55
N ARG A 93 -6.72 -10.57 6.93
CA ARG A 93 -7.32 -10.84 5.61
C ARG A 93 -7.01 -9.66 4.70
N LEU A 94 -6.51 -9.95 3.50
CA LEU A 94 -6.37 -8.94 2.47
C LEU A 94 -7.77 -8.49 2.05
N PHE A 95 -8.11 -7.23 2.32
CA PHE A 95 -9.38 -6.63 1.90
C PHE A 95 -9.25 -6.01 0.51
N HIS A 96 -8.25 -5.15 0.32
CA HIS A 96 -7.91 -4.55 -0.96
C HIS A 96 -6.42 -4.16 -1.00
N GLU A 97 -5.94 -3.83 -2.19
CA GLU A 97 -4.64 -3.24 -2.44
C GLU A 97 -4.85 -1.98 -3.29
N HIS A 98 -4.01 -0.97 -3.08
CA HIS A 98 -4.08 0.33 -3.72
C HIS A 98 -2.66 0.79 -3.99
N VAL A 99 -2.31 0.93 -5.28
CA VAL A 99 -1.05 1.55 -5.69
C VAL A 99 -1.29 3.03 -5.87
N LEU A 100 -0.42 3.86 -5.28
CA LEU A 100 -0.39 5.30 -5.49
C LEU A 100 1.01 5.70 -5.94
N VAL A 101 1.14 6.23 -7.15
CA VAL A 101 2.41 6.68 -7.70
C VAL A 101 2.35 8.17 -7.92
N LYS A 102 3.16 8.90 -7.17
CA LYS A 102 3.27 10.35 -7.26
C LYS A 102 4.70 10.72 -7.61
N GLU A 103 4.93 10.96 -8.89
CA GLU A 103 6.22 11.37 -9.42
C GLU A 103 6.58 12.81 -8.99
N ALA A 104 7.86 13.14 -9.12
CA ALA A 104 8.33 14.51 -8.91
C ALA A 104 7.54 15.51 -9.79
N HIS A 105 7.45 16.76 -9.32
CA HIS A 105 6.80 17.89 -10.00
C HIS A 105 5.25 17.89 -10.02
N THR A 106 4.62 16.91 -9.38
CA THR A 106 3.17 16.92 -9.12
C THR A 106 2.77 17.93 -8.04
N SER A 107 1.56 18.50 -8.14
CA SER A 107 1.07 19.58 -7.26
C SER A 107 -0.11 19.17 -6.37
N GLU A 108 -0.73 18.05 -6.71
CA GLU A 108 -1.89 17.46 -6.07
C GLU A 108 -1.58 17.13 -4.61
N LYS A 109 -2.52 17.34 -3.69
CA LYS A 109 -2.33 17.02 -2.27
C LYS A 109 -3.24 15.88 -1.89
N THR A 110 -2.77 14.98 -1.03
CA THR A 110 -3.64 14.05 -0.31
C THR A 110 -4.40 14.83 0.76
N PRO A 111 -5.74 15.00 0.66
CA PRO A 111 -6.51 15.74 1.65
C PRO A 111 -6.46 15.06 3.02
N TRP A 112 -6.71 15.80 4.09
CA TRP A 112 -6.89 15.22 5.43
C TRP A 112 -8.15 14.35 5.48
N HIS A 113 -8.00 13.11 5.89
CA HIS A 113 -9.10 12.15 6.03
C HIS A 113 -8.75 11.05 7.05
N HIS A 114 -9.74 10.20 7.34
CA HIS A 114 -9.57 8.89 7.99
C HIS A 114 -10.25 7.84 7.12
N ASP A 115 -9.71 6.61 7.10
CA ASP A 115 -10.10 5.61 6.10
C ASP A 115 -11.41 4.88 6.43
N GLN A 116 -11.73 4.72 7.71
CA GLN A 116 -12.86 3.89 8.18
C GLN A 116 -14.22 4.20 7.52
N PRO A 117 -14.61 5.47 7.27
CA PRO A 117 -15.91 5.77 6.64
C PRO A 117 -16.04 5.32 5.19
N TYR A 118 -14.93 5.03 4.51
CA TYR A 118 -14.95 4.60 3.10
C TYR A 118 -15.20 3.10 2.95
N TYR A 119 -15.10 2.31 4.03
CA TYR A 119 -15.16 0.86 3.96
C TYR A 119 -16.34 0.27 4.73
N CYS A 120 -16.96 -0.75 4.14
CA CYS A 120 -18.11 -1.46 4.69
C CYS A 120 -17.73 -2.61 5.64
N VAL A 121 -16.57 -2.53 6.28
CA VAL A 121 -16.03 -3.55 7.19
C VAL A 121 -15.54 -2.90 8.48
N ASP A 122 -15.70 -3.62 9.59
CA ASP A 122 -15.10 -3.30 10.90
C ASP A 122 -14.08 -4.39 11.25
N GLY A 123 -13.06 -4.02 12.03
CA GLY A 123 -11.84 -4.79 12.29
C GLY A 123 -11.84 -5.63 13.57
#